data_AF-A0A2T2XVJ0-F1
#
_entry.id   AF-A0A2T2XVJ0-F1
#
_cell.length_a   1.000
_cell.length_b   1.000
_cell.length_c   1.000
_cell.angle_alpha   90.00
_cell.angle_beta   90.00
_cell.angle_gamma   90.00
#
_symmetry.space_group_name_H-M   'P 1'
#
loop_
_entity.id
_entity.type
_entity.pdbx_description
1 polymer ?
#
loop_
_entity_poly.entity_id
_entity_poly.type
_entity_poly.pdbx_seq_one_letter_code
_entity_poly.pdbx_strand_id
1 'polypeptide(L)'
;MDEKIAHLGFIQSVINRMGSNSFMIKGWCVALVAAIFALSADKENSAFAYLALFPLVIFWGLDTFFLRQEKMYRKLYEEVANGNVKSEGFTMNSSVYSKDIGCYLDAAFSKTMLPFYGSMILMIFIFMWKVLDLFK
;
A
#
# COMPACT_ATOMS: atom_id res chain seq x y z
N MET A 1 30.17 -16.34 7.10
CA MET A 1 29.46 -16.34 5.80
C MET A 1 28.01 -16.77 6.00
N ASP A 2 27.78 -17.85 6.73
CA ASP A 2 26.44 -18.37 7.03
C ASP A 2 25.55 -17.37 7.78
N GLU A 3 26.08 -16.66 8.78
CA GLU A 3 25.34 -15.62 9.51
C GLU A 3 24.82 -14.50 8.59
N LYS A 4 25.64 -14.08 7.62
CA LYS A 4 25.25 -13.05 6.66
C LYS A 4 24.12 -13.54 5.75
N ILE A 5 24.19 -14.77 5.27
CA ILE A 5 23.14 -15.37 4.45
C ILE A 5 21.83 -15.47 5.25
N ALA A 6 21.91 -15.94 6.49
CA ALA A 6 20.75 -16.01 7.38
C ALA A 6 20.14 -14.64 7.67
N HIS A 7 20.97 -13.62 7.94
CA HIS A 7 20.52 -12.26 8.21
C HIS A 7 19.81 -11.63 7.00
N LEU A 8 20.39 -11.77 5.81
CA LEU A 8 19.75 -11.36 4.55
C LEU A 8 18.42 -12.10 4.33
N GLY A 9 18.37 -13.39 4.65
CA GLY A 9 17.14 -14.19 4.59
C GLY A 9 16.02 -13.67 5.51
N PHE A 10 16.35 -13.28 6.74
CA PHE A 10 15.39 -12.67 7.67
C PHE A 10 14.85 -11.34 7.15
N ILE A 11 15.73 -10.48 6.63
CA ILE A 11 15.32 -9.19 6.05
C ILE A 11 14.42 -9.43 4.82
N GLN A 12 14.79 -10.36 3.94
CA GLN A 12 14.00 -10.71 2.76
C GLN A 12 12.62 -11.24 3.12
N SER A 13 12.50 -12.04 4.19
CA SER A 13 11.20 -12.51 4.69
C SER A 13 10.29 -11.35 5.07
N VAL A 14 10.83 -10.30 5.71
CA VAL A 14 10.04 -9.11 6.03
C VAL A 14 9.65 -8.32 4.78
N ILE A 15 10.56 -8.16 3.80
CA ILE A 15 10.26 -7.51 2.52
C ILE A 15 9.11 -8.24 1.81
N ASN A 16 9.18 -9.58 1.73
CA ASN A 16 8.12 -10.39 1.14
C ASN A 16 6.78 -10.18 1.86
N ARG A 17 6.78 -10.14 3.20
CA ARG A 17 5.57 -9.88 3.98
C ARG A 17 4.98 -8.48 3.71
N MET A 18 5.81 -7.45 3.52
CA MET A 18 5.32 -6.11 3.17
C MET A 18 4.65 -6.12 1.78
N GLY A 19 5.29 -6.77 0.80
CA GLY A 19 4.72 -6.93 -0.55
C GLY A 19 3.40 -7.72 -0.54
N SER A 20 3.32 -8.83 0.21
CA SER A 20 2.09 -9.61 0.35
C SER A 20 0.96 -8.82 1.03
N ASN A 21 1.27 -8.07 2.09
CA ASN A 21 0.28 -7.23 2.76
C ASN A 21 -0.22 -6.10 1.86
N SER A 22 0.68 -5.43 1.13
CA SER A 22 0.34 -4.41 0.11
C SER A 22 -0.62 -4.97 -0.94
N PHE A 23 -0.33 -6.15 -1.48
CA PHE A 23 -1.22 -6.80 -2.44
C PHE A 23 -2.58 -7.15 -1.84
N MET A 24 -2.61 -7.70 -0.62
CA MET A 24 -3.83 -8.12 0.05
C MET A 24 -4.79 -6.94 0.31
N ILE A 25 -4.29 -5.80 0.78
CA ILE A 25 -5.14 -4.63 1.03
C ILE A 25 -5.67 -3.99 -0.26
N LYS A 26 -4.93 -4.08 -1.38
CA LYS A 26 -5.45 -3.67 -2.70
C LYS A 26 -6.64 -4.55 -3.12
N GLY A 27 -6.54 -5.85 -2.91
CA GLY A 27 -7.65 -6.79 -3.13
C GLY A 27 -8.87 -6.44 -2.28
N TRP A 28 -8.67 -6.20 -0.98
CA TRP A 28 -9.76 -5.79 -0.07
C TRP A 28 -10.37 -4.42 -0.42
N CYS A 29 -9.55 -3.48 -0.89
CA CYS A 29 -10.02 -2.18 -1.37
C CYS A 29 -10.98 -2.35 -2.56
N VAL A 30 -10.62 -3.16 -3.55
CA VAL A 30 -11.48 -3.43 -4.72
C VAL A 30 -12.78 -4.12 -4.28
N ALA A 31 -12.68 -5.14 -3.41
CA ALA A 31 -13.84 -5.88 -2.94
C ALA A 31 -14.85 -4.99 -2.18
N LEU A 32 -14.38 -4.14 -1.27
CA LEU A 32 -15.24 -3.25 -0.49
C LEU A 32 -15.84 -2.14 -1.34
N VAL A 33 -15.08 -1.56 -2.26
CA VAL A 33 -15.60 -0.56 -3.22
C VAL A 33 -16.68 -1.18 -4.10
N ALA A 34 -16.46 -2.40 -4.62
CA ALA A 34 -17.45 -3.11 -5.44
C ALA A 34 -18.72 -3.44 -4.64
N ALA A 35 -18.60 -3.87 -3.39
CA ALA A 35 -19.74 -4.12 -2.51
C ALA A 35 -20.55 -2.84 -2.25
N ILE A 36 -19.89 -1.71 -2.01
CA ILE A 36 -20.56 -0.41 -1.82
C ILE A 36 -21.25 0.03 -3.11
N PHE A 37 -20.62 -0.15 -4.28
CA PHE A 37 -21.27 0.15 -5.56
C PHE A 37 -22.52 -0.69 -5.79
N ALA A 38 -22.48 -1.99 -5.49
CA ALA A 38 -23.64 -2.86 -5.59
C ALA A 38 -24.79 -2.40 -4.68
N LEU A 39 -24.49 -1.97 -3.46
CA LEU A 39 -25.48 -1.42 -2.52
C LEU A 39 -26.00 -0.03 -2.93
N SER A 40 -25.22 0.72 -3.70
CA SER A 40 -25.55 2.07 -4.16
C SER A 40 -26.26 2.10 -5.52
N ALA A 41 -26.60 0.93 -6.08
CA ALA A 41 -27.25 0.81 -7.37
C ALA A 41 -28.70 1.32 -7.36
N ASP A 42 -29.36 1.30 -6.21
CA ASP A 42 -30.74 1.78 -6.05
C ASP A 42 -30.82 3.30 -5.86
N LYS A 43 -31.88 3.90 -6.42
CA LYS A 43 -32.07 5.37 -6.51
C LYS A 43 -32.07 6.08 -5.17
N GLU A 44 -32.68 5.47 -4.15
CA GLU A 44 -32.75 6.03 -2.79
C GLU A 44 -31.38 6.07 -2.09
N ASN A 45 -30.43 5.25 -2.53
CA ASN A 45 -29.12 5.08 -1.89
C ASN A 45 -27.96 5.57 -2.76
N SER A 46 -28.21 6.37 -3.79
CA SER A 46 -27.16 6.89 -4.69
C SER A 46 -26.07 7.69 -3.95
N ALA A 47 -26.42 8.38 -2.86
CA ALA A 47 -25.46 9.06 -1.98
C ALA A 47 -24.56 8.09 -1.19
N PHE A 48 -24.91 6.81 -1.10
CA PHE A 48 -24.11 5.78 -0.44
C PHE A 48 -22.82 5.47 -1.22
N ALA A 49 -22.74 5.84 -2.51
CA ALA A 49 -21.55 5.68 -3.33
C ALA A 49 -20.34 6.48 -2.78
N TYR A 50 -20.58 7.60 -2.09
CA TYR A 50 -19.52 8.37 -1.42
C TYR A 50 -18.82 7.56 -0.31
N LEU A 51 -19.50 6.56 0.26
CA LEU A 51 -18.91 5.68 1.27
C LEU A 51 -17.75 4.88 0.68
N ALA A 52 -17.67 4.67 -0.64
CA ALA A 52 -16.58 3.96 -1.29
C ALA A 52 -15.23 4.69 -1.17
N LEU A 53 -15.25 6.02 -0.94
CA LEU A 53 -14.04 6.80 -0.67
C LEU A 53 -13.41 6.44 0.68
N PHE A 54 -14.20 6.01 1.66
CA PHE A 54 -13.72 5.67 2.99
C PHE A 54 -12.72 4.50 3.01
N PRO A 55 -13.07 3.27 2.53
CA PRO A 55 -12.09 2.19 2.46
C PRO A 55 -10.93 2.54 1.53
N LEU A 56 -11.18 3.31 0.46
CA LEU A 56 -10.13 3.73 -0.46
C LEU A 56 -9.04 4.54 0.23
N VAL A 57 -9.40 5.58 1.00
CA VAL A 57 -8.44 6.43 1.71
C VAL A 57 -7.69 5.64 2.80
N ILE A 58 -8.40 4.78 3.55
CA ILE A 58 -7.80 3.96 4.61
C ILE A 58 -6.78 2.99 4.01
N PHE A 59 -7.16 2.24 2.97
CA PHE A 59 -6.25 1.28 2.36
C PHE A 59 -5.10 1.97 1.63
N TRP A 60 -5.30 3.14 1.04
CA TRP A 60 -4.19 3.92 0.48
C TRP A 60 -3.17 4.32 1.55
N GLY A 61 -3.67 4.74 2.71
CA GLY A 61 -2.84 4.99 3.88
C GLY A 61 -2.03 3.76 4.28
N LEU A 62 -2.68 2.62 4.50
CA LEU A 62 -2.02 1.37 4.91
C LEU A 62 -1.02 0.86 3.87
N ASP A 63 -1.34 0.98 2.58
CA ASP A 63 -0.46 0.55 1.50
C ASP A 63 0.79 1.42 1.40
N THR A 64 0.62 2.72 1.64
CA THR A 64 1.75 3.65 1.76
C THR A 64 2.66 3.26 2.92
N PHE A 65 2.09 2.85 4.06
CA PHE A 65 2.87 2.36 5.20
C PHE A 65 3.68 1.12 4.82
N PHE A 66 3.07 0.11 4.18
CA PHE A 66 3.78 -1.10 3.77
C PHE A 66 4.88 -0.81 2.75
N LEU A 67 4.62 0.03 1.75
CA LEU A 67 5.63 0.42 0.76
C LEU A 67 6.81 1.16 1.40
N ARG A 68 6.54 2.08 2.33
CA ARG A 68 7.60 2.81 3.04
C ARG A 68 8.43 1.86 3.90
N GLN A 69 7.78 0.93 4.60
CA GLN A 69 8.45 -0.08 5.42
C GLN A 69 9.31 -1.02 4.57
N GLU A 70 8.79 -1.45 3.42
CA GLU A 70 9.51 -2.27 2.46
C GLU A 70 10.79 -1.58 1.97
N LYS A 71 10.71 -0.30 1.58
CA LYS A 71 11.87 0.49 1.16
C LYS A 71 12.94 0.60 2.26
N MET A 72 12.54 0.80 3.52
CA MET A 72 13.48 0.83 4.65
C MET A 72 14.17 -0.53 4.86
N TYR A 73 13.45 -1.64 4.70
CA TYR A 73 14.05 -2.97 4.79
C TYR A 73 14.94 -3.31 3.59
N ARG A 74 14.59 -2.85 2.38
CA ARG A 74 15.48 -2.94 1.20
C ARG A 74 16.80 -2.20 1.44
N LYS A 75 16.74 -1.01 2.07
CA LYS A 75 17.96 -0.28 2.44
C LYS A 75 18.78 -1.02 3.49
N LEU A 76 18.15 -1.56 4.54
CA LEU A 76 18.84 -2.41 5.52
C LEU A 76 19.47 -3.65 4.84
N TYR A 77 18.79 -4.27 3.89
CA TYR A 77 19.30 -5.39 3.12
C TYR A 77 20.58 -5.01 2.36
N GLU A 78 20.57 -3.87 1.65
CA GLU A 78 21.74 -3.34 0.94
C GLU A 78 22.92 -3.09 1.87
N GLU A 79 22.69 -2.47 3.04
CA GLU A 79 23.76 -2.17 4.00
C GLU A 79 24.39 -3.44 4.61
N VAL A 80 23.60 -4.48 4.89
CA VAL A 80 24.11 -5.79 5.31
C VAL A 80 24.85 -6.48 4.16
N ALA A 81 24.32 -6.42 2.94
CA ALA A 81 24.94 -7.01 1.75
C ALA A 81 26.31 -6.39 1.46
N ASN A 82 26.45 -5.08 1.68
CA ASN A 82 27.70 -4.34 1.50
C ASN A 82 28.68 -4.48 2.69
N GLY A 83 28.23 -5.06 3.81
CA GLY A 83 29.06 -5.24 5.01
C GLY A 83 29.14 -4.02 5.92
N ASN A 84 28.34 -2.97 5.65
CA ASN A 84 28.24 -1.77 6.49
C ASN A 84 27.51 -2.07 7.81
N VAL A 85 26.65 -3.09 7.82
CA VAL A 85 26.00 -3.64 9.02
C VAL A 85 26.49 -5.06 9.27
N LYS A 86 27.03 -5.31 10.47
CA LYS A 86 27.50 -6.65 10.88
C LYS A 86 26.32 -7.58 11.18
N SER A 87 26.47 -8.86 10.83
CA SER A 87 25.42 -9.88 10.99
C SER A 87 25.41 -10.61 12.33
N GLU A 88 26.45 -10.47 13.16
CA GLU A 88 26.58 -11.13 14.48
C GLU A 88 25.38 -10.85 15.41
N GLY A 89 24.73 -9.69 15.27
CA GLY A 89 23.57 -9.28 16.07
C GLY A 89 22.21 -9.41 15.38
N PHE A 90 22.16 -9.87 14.12
CA PHE A 90 20.93 -10.02 13.32
C PHE A 90 19.94 -8.84 13.43
N THR A 91 20.46 -7.60 13.42
CA THR A 91 19.62 -6.42 13.63
C THR A 91 18.50 -6.32 12.58
N MET A 92 17.28 -6.09 13.06
CA MET A 92 16.09 -5.87 12.22
C MET A 92 15.59 -4.43 12.29
N ASN A 93 16.39 -3.52 12.87
CA ASN A 93 16.00 -2.13 13.01
C ASN A 93 16.22 -1.35 11.70
N SER A 94 15.22 -1.37 10.82
CA SER A 94 15.23 -0.58 9.58
C SER A 94 14.81 0.88 9.76
N SER A 95 14.33 1.27 10.95
CA SER A 95 13.87 2.65 11.23
C SER A 95 14.98 3.71 11.14
N VAL A 96 16.25 3.26 11.26
CA VAL A 96 17.44 4.11 11.08
C VAL A 96 17.48 4.72 9.69
N TYR A 97 16.94 4.03 8.67
CA TYR A 97 16.88 4.48 7.28
C TYR A 97 15.61 5.28 6.94
N SER A 98 14.78 5.63 7.93
CA SER A 98 13.51 6.32 7.70
C SER A 98 13.65 7.68 7.02
N LYS A 99 14.78 8.36 7.22
CA LYS A 99 15.11 9.64 6.59
C LYS A 99 15.53 9.50 5.12
N ASP A 100 16.11 8.36 4.76
CA ASP A 100 16.60 8.10 3.39
C ASP A 100 15.47 7.77 2.42
N ILE A 101 14.35 7.25 2.93
CA ILE A 101 13.22 6.77 2.12
C ILE A 101 12.24 7.89 1.72
N GLY A 102 12.44 9.10 2.24
CA GLY A 102 11.57 10.25 1.98
C GLY A 102 10.32 10.29 2.85
N CYS A 103 9.42 11.23 2.52
CA CYS A 103 8.21 11.47 3.29
C CYS A 103 7.12 10.44 2.99
N TYR A 104 6.13 10.38 3.87
CA TYR A 104 4.97 9.50 3.69
C TYR A 104 4.20 9.82 2.41
N LEU A 105 4.07 11.10 2.08
CA LEU A 105 3.38 11.57 0.87
C LEU A 105 4.11 11.14 -0.41
N ASP A 106 5.45 11.16 -0.42
CA ASP A 106 6.24 10.72 -1.58
C ASP A 106 5.99 9.23 -1.89
N ALA A 107 5.78 8.43 -0.84
CA ALA A 107 5.40 7.03 -1.00
C ALA A 107 3.94 6.90 -1.49
N ALA A 108 3.01 7.68 -0.95
CA ALA A 108 1.59 7.65 -1.33
C ALA A 108 1.36 7.99 -2.82
N PHE A 109 2.12 8.96 -3.34
CA PHE A 109 2.04 9.41 -4.73
C PHE A 109 3.13 8.81 -5.63
N SER A 110 3.73 7.70 -5.21
CA SER A 110 4.76 7.02 -6.00
C SER A 110 4.21 6.38 -7.28
N LYS A 111 5.12 6.12 -8.24
CA LYS A 111 4.79 5.53 -9.56
C LYS A 111 4.01 4.21 -9.49
N THR A 112 4.16 3.43 -8.41
CA THR A 112 3.47 2.15 -8.22
C THR A 112 2.09 2.30 -7.58
N MET A 113 1.85 3.41 -6.88
CA MET A 113 0.61 3.69 -6.14
C MET A 113 -0.38 4.48 -6.99
N LEU A 114 0.13 5.48 -7.73
CA LEU A 114 -0.67 6.42 -8.51
C LEU A 114 -1.61 5.72 -9.52
N PRO A 115 -1.17 4.71 -10.32
CA PRO A 115 -2.05 4.06 -11.28
C PRO A 115 -3.20 3.29 -10.62
N PHE A 116 -2.93 2.65 -9.48
CA PHE A 116 -3.93 1.86 -8.77
C PHE A 116 -4.96 2.77 -8.09
N TYR A 117 -4.53 3.68 -7.22
CA TYR A 117 -5.46 4.55 -6.51
C TYR A 117 -6.10 5.59 -7.42
N GLY A 118 -5.35 6.09 -8.41
CA GLY A 118 -5.90 7.00 -9.42
C GLY A 118 -7.01 6.35 -10.26
N SER A 119 -6.85 5.10 -10.70
CA SER A 119 -7.91 4.40 -11.42
C SER A 119 -9.13 4.11 -10.55
N MET A 120 -8.93 3.76 -9.27
CA MET A 120 -10.03 3.58 -8.32
C MET A 120 -10.81 4.87 -8.07
N ILE A 121 -10.13 6.01 -7.88
CA ILE A 121 -10.76 7.33 -7.75
C ILE A 121 -11.57 7.65 -9.01
N LEU A 122 -10.96 7.47 -10.19
CA LEU A 122 -11.62 7.70 -11.48
C LEU A 122 -12.87 6.82 -11.63
N MET A 123 -12.80 5.56 -11.25
CA MET A 123 -13.96 4.65 -11.27
C MET A 123 -15.09 5.12 -10.37
N ILE A 124 -14.79 5.58 -9.14
CA ILE A 124 -15.80 6.13 -8.22
C ILE A 124 -16.48 7.34 -8.85
N PHE A 125 -15.72 8.27 -9.43
CA PHE A 125 -16.30 9.45 -10.07
C PHE A 125 -17.12 9.11 -11.32
N ILE A 126 -16.67 8.18 -12.16
CA ILE A 126 -17.45 7.72 -13.32
C ILE A 126 -18.76 7.07 -12.87
N PHE A 127 -18.70 6.21 -11.85
CA PHE A 127 -19.89 5.57 -11.29
C PHE A 127 -20.88 6.63 -10.80
N MET A 128 -20.41 7.58 -9.98
CA MET A 128 -21.23 8.67 -9.48
C MET A 128 -21.84 9.52 -10.60
N TRP A 129 -21.07 9.85 -11.63
CA TRP A 129 -21.56 10.64 -12.77
C TRP A 129 -22.69 9.91 -13.50
N LYS A 130 -22.50 8.62 -13.81
CA LYS A 130 -23.55 7.81 -14.44
C LYS A 130 -24.78 7.64 -13.56
N VAL A 131 -24.59 7.42 -12.26
CA VAL A 131 -25.70 7.27 -11.31
C VAL A 131 -26.50 8.57 -11.21
N LEU A 132 -25.83 9.73 -11.14
CA LEU A 132 -26.50 11.04 -11.11
C LEU A 132 -27.26 11.34 -12.42
N ASP A 133 -26.67 11.01 -13.58
CA ASP A 133 -27.31 11.25 -14.88
C ASP A 133 -28.44 10.25 -15.18
N LEU A 134 -28.40 9.02 -14.66
CA LEU A 134 -29.51 8.06 -14.73
C LEU A 134 -30.76 8.52 -13.95
N PHE A 135 -30.63 9.52 -13.09
CA PHE A 135 -31.69 9.99 -12.19
C PHE A 135 -32.21 11.39 -12.49
N LYS A 136 -31.64 12.09 -13.48
CA LYS A 136 -32.28 13.22 -14.16
C LYS A 136 -33.28 12.73 -15.19
#